data_AF-A0A6B8WLR6-F1
#
_entry.id   AF-A0A6B8WLR6-F1
#
_cell.length_a   1.000
_cell.length_b   1.000
_cell.length_c   1.000
_cell.angle_alpha   90.00
_cell.angle_beta   90.00
_cell.angle_gamma   90.00
#
_symmetry.space_group_name_H-M   'P 1'
#
loop_
_entity.id
_entity.type
_entity.pdbx_description
1 polymer ?
#
loop_
_entity_poly.entity_id
_entity_poly.type
_entity_poly.pdbx_seq_one_letter_code
_entity_poly.pdbx_strand_id
1 'polypeptide(L)'
;MTTRLDDPWIQAGDHLLRLEGTDIIARNAQGALLTTVPTTVKKHQAYEQLDAQRSFLAQHADTCRTTTRTWFLTGLPVPVSVLTAVWPDETWRTVLTDLVITDGTITGLLRDADDHALHLIDLDGESIQIIRTDEATINIPHPVTLDDLVDWREFAVQLGIHQNLDQLFRHTVAKPADEQARKDALNTYRKGSYERAGHLIGRARGAGFAASFTGVSLRVEEAGRSVSVELAVTAYLPEEPAELGALSFTVDGAHLDPADIGPIAWSEGIRMADFVWAGRTVQEENQ
;
A
#
# COMPACT_ATOMS: atom_id res chain seq x y z
N MET A 1 -13.99 5.12 -22.52
CA MET A 1 -14.27 6.56 -22.76
C MET A 1 -14.24 7.24 -21.40
N THR A 2 -13.15 7.95 -21.11
CA THR A 2 -12.82 8.47 -19.79
C THR A 2 -13.65 9.73 -19.52
N THR A 3 -14.62 9.67 -18.62
CA THR A 3 -15.16 10.88 -18.01
C THR A 3 -14.13 11.34 -16.99
N ARG A 4 -13.10 12.05 -17.46
CA ARG A 4 -12.38 12.98 -16.60
C ARG A 4 -13.49 13.85 -16.00
N LEU A 5 -13.69 13.81 -14.68
CA LEU A 5 -14.51 14.81 -14.01
C LEU A 5 -13.79 16.15 -14.27
N ASP A 6 -14.09 16.77 -15.41
CA ASP A 6 -13.84 18.18 -15.64
C ASP A 6 -14.78 18.89 -14.67
N ASP A 7 -14.38 18.94 -13.40
CA ASP A 7 -15.14 19.65 -12.39
C ASP A 7 -15.25 21.10 -12.90
N PRO A 8 -16.48 21.58 -13.15
CA PRO A 8 -16.67 22.87 -13.76
C PRO A 8 -16.09 23.94 -12.82
N TRP A 9 -15.47 24.96 -13.40
CA TRP A 9 -15.00 26.12 -12.65
C TRP A 9 -16.15 26.73 -11.82
N ILE A 10 -15.94 26.88 -10.51
CA ILE A 10 -16.95 27.37 -9.55
C ILE A 10 -16.65 28.82 -9.21
N GLN A 11 -17.69 29.67 -9.22
CA GLN A 11 -17.56 31.09 -8.90
C GLN A 11 -17.29 31.33 -7.40
N ALA A 12 -16.33 32.19 -7.08
CA ALA A 12 -16.02 32.67 -5.73
C ALA A 12 -15.66 34.16 -5.76
N GLY A 13 -16.67 35.04 -5.58
CA GLY A 13 -16.49 36.49 -5.80
C GLY A 13 -16.13 36.79 -7.25
N ASP A 14 -15.05 37.53 -7.50
CA ASP A 14 -14.51 37.82 -8.85
C ASP A 14 -13.56 36.72 -9.40
N HIS A 15 -13.49 35.56 -8.71
CA HIS A 15 -12.59 34.47 -9.07
C HIS A 15 -13.37 33.21 -9.45
N LEU A 16 -12.68 32.34 -10.18
CA LEU A 16 -13.14 30.98 -10.47
C LEU A 16 -12.19 30.00 -9.79
N LEU A 17 -12.74 28.95 -9.17
CA LEU A 17 -12.01 27.89 -8.50
C LEU A 17 -12.26 26.54 -9.15
N ARG A 18 -11.30 25.63 -9.08
CA ARG A 18 -11.44 24.25 -9.53
C ARG A 18 -10.52 23.34 -8.73
N LEU A 19 -10.91 22.09 -8.54
CA LEU A 19 -10.02 21.03 -8.08
C LEU A 19 -9.23 20.46 -9.28
N GLU A 20 -7.91 20.50 -9.21
CA GLU A 20 -7.02 19.88 -10.18
C GLU A 20 -6.12 18.89 -9.47
N GLY A 21 -6.42 17.60 -9.61
CA GLY A 21 -5.79 16.55 -8.81
C GLY A 21 -6.06 16.79 -7.32
N THR A 22 -5.01 17.04 -6.54
CA THR A 22 -5.12 17.31 -5.10
C THR A 22 -5.10 18.80 -4.76
N ASP A 23 -5.01 19.70 -5.76
CA ASP A 23 -4.83 21.13 -5.53
C ASP A 23 -6.08 21.92 -5.92
N ILE A 24 -6.42 22.93 -5.12
CA ILE A 24 -7.42 23.92 -5.50
C ILE A 24 -6.72 25.04 -6.24
N ILE A 25 -7.07 25.22 -7.51
CA ILE A 25 -6.52 26.26 -8.39
C ILE A 25 -7.54 27.39 -8.58
N ALA A 26 -7.04 28.59 -8.90
CA ALA A 26 -7.86 29.79 -9.06
C ALA A 26 -7.57 30.52 -10.37
N ARG A 27 -8.60 31.13 -10.96
CA ARG A 27 -8.50 32.13 -12.03
C ARG A 27 -9.06 33.47 -11.56
N ASN A 28 -8.51 34.56 -12.06
CA ASN A 28 -9.07 35.90 -11.86
C ASN A 28 -10.27 36.18 -12.81
N ALA A 29 -10.86 37.37 -12.69
CA ALA A 29 -11.98 37.81 -13.51
C ALA A 29 -11.70 37.83 -15.03
N GLN A 30 -10.43 37.93 -15.44
CA GLN A 30 -10.01 37.87 -16.84
C GLN A 30 -9.72 36.43 -17.32
N GLY A 31 -9.93 35.43 -16.46
CA GLY A 31 -9.70 34.01 -16.75
C GLY A 31 -8.24 33.56 -16.65
N ALA A 32 -7.33 34.43 -16.20
CA ALA A 32 -5.91 34.08 -16.03
C ALA A 32 -5.69 33.24 -14.77
N LEU A 33 -4.95 32.14 -14.89
CA LEU A 33 -4.61 31.25 -13.77
C LEU A 33 -3.68 31.99 -12.78
N LEU A 34 -3.97 31.83 -11.49
CA LEU A 34 -3.20 32.39 -10.40
C LEU A 34 -2.20 31.37 -9.86
N THR A 35 -1.03 31.84 -9.41
CA THR A 35 -0.01 30.99 -8.77
C THR A 35 -0.45 30.46 -7.40
N THR A 36 -1.30 31.21 -6.69
CA THR A 36 -1.86 30.83 -5.40
C THR A 36 -3.30 31.31 -5.28
N VAL A 37 -4.15 30.55 -4.61
CA VAL A 37 -5.50 31.00 -4.27
C VAL A 37 -5.44 32.19 -3.28
N PRO A 38 -6.02 33.36 -3.60
CA PRO A 38 -6.00 34.52 -2.71
C PRO A 38 -6.63 34.23 -1.34
N THR A 39 -6.07 34.81 -0.28
CA THR A 39 -6.53 34.58 1.11
C THR A 39 -7.97 35.02 1.37
N THR A 40 -8.45 36.02 0.64
CA THR A 40 -9.86 36.46 0.67
C THR A 40 -10.79 35.40 0.06
N VAL A 41 -10.37 34.75 -1.02
CA VAL A 41 -11.11 33.69 -1.71
C VAL A 41 -11.14 32.41 -0.89
N LYS A 42 -10.08 32.11 -0.12
CA LYS A 42 -10.03 30.95 0.79
C LYS A 42 -11.12 30.96 1.89
N LYS A 43 -11.67 32.13 2.20
CA LYS A 43 -12.77 32.29 3.18
C LYS A 43 -14.16 32.24 2.52
N HIS A 44 -14.22 32.03 1.21
CA HIS A 44 -15.47 31.95 0.48
C HIS A 44 -16.05 30.53 0.56
N GLN A 45 -17.37 30.42 0.68
CA GLN A 45 -18.08 29.13 0.80
C GLN A 45 -17.70 28.13 -0.32
N ALA A 46 -17.54 28.61 -1.56
CA ALA A 46 -17.11 27.76 -2.68
C ALA A 46 -15.72 27.14 -2.48
N TYR A 47 -14.80 27.85 -1.81
CA TYR A 47 -13.49 27.28 -1.46
C TYR A 47 -13.64 26.21 -0.38
N GLU A 48 -14.43 26.49 0.66
CA GLU A 48 -14.70 25.52 1.74
C GLU A 48 -15.33 24.21 1.20
N GLN A 49 -16.25 24.32 0.23
CA GLN A 49 -16.85 23.15 -0.44
C GLN A 49 -15.82 22.35 -1.23
N LEU A 50 -14.96 23.01 -2.02
CA LEU A 50 -13.88 22.35 -2.76
C LEU A 50 -12.85 21.71 -1.82
N ASP A 51 -12.54 22.35 -0.70
CA ASP A 51 -11.60 21.82 0.29
C ASP A 51 -12.15 20.60 1.03
N ALA A 52 -13.45 20.60 1.32
CA ALA A 52 -14.15 19.43 1.84
C ALA A 52 -14.15 18.28 0.82
N GLN A 53 -14.45 18.55 -0.45
CA GLN A 53 -14.39 17.56 -1.53
C GLN A 53 -12.97 16.99 -1.71
N ARG A 54 -11.95 17.85 -1.75
CA ARG A 54 -10.53 17.46 -1.80
C ARG A 54 -10.17 16.52 -0.65
N SER A 55 -10.58 16.86 0.56
CA SER A 55 -10.33 16.05 1.76
C SER A 55 -11.05 14.70 1.70
N PHE A 56 -12.29 14.70 1.22
CA PHE A 56 -13.06 13.47 1.00
C PHE A 56 -12.38 12.54 -0.01
N LEU A 57 -11.98 13.06 -1.18
CA LEU A 57 -11.30 12.28 -2.21
C LEU A 57 -9.96 11.72 -1.73
N ALA A 58 -9.20 12.49 -0.95
CA ALA A 58 -7.96 12.00 -0.35
C ALA A 58 -8.21 10.84 0.63
N GLN A 59 -9.24 10.95 1.46
CA GLN A 59 -9.63 9.88 2.40
C GLN A 59 -10.15 8.63 1.66
N HIS A 60 -10.88 8.82 0.57
CA HIS A 60 -11.34 7.73 -0.28
C HIS A 60 -10.17 6.98 -0.92
N ALA A 61 -9.20 7.71 -1.47
CA ALA A 61 -7.99 7.12 -2.04
C ALA A 61 -7.16 6.34 -1.02
N ASP A 62 -7.06 6.83 0.21
CA ASP A 62 -6.43 6.10 1.32
C ASP A 62 -7.21 4.83 1.69
N THR A 63 -8.54 4.90 1.68
CA THR A 63 -9.41 3.76 1.97
C THR A 63 -9.29 2.67 0.90
N CYS A 64 -9.34 3.03 -0.38
CA CYS A 64 -9.16 2.09 -1.50
C CYS A 64 -7.80 1.39 -1.39
N ARG A 65 -6.71 2.16 -1.23
CA ARG A 65 -5.35 1.61 -1.11
C ARG A 65 -5.21 0.70 0.10
N THR A 66 -5.71 1.10 1.26
CA THR A 66 -5.62 0.31 2.49
C THR A 66 -6.43 -0.98 2.39
N THR A 67 -7.59 -0.92 1.75
CA THR A 67 -8.44 -2.10 1.54
C THR A 67 -7.78 -3.09 0.58
N THR A 68 -7.27 -2.64 -0.57
CA THR A 68 -6.55 -3.51 -1.51
C THR A 68 -5.27 -4.08 -0.89
N ARG A 69 -4.51 -3.27 -0.13
CA ARG A 69 -3.35 -3.74 0.64
C ARG A 69 -3.77 -4.81 1.65
N THR A 70 -4.92 -4.67 2.28
CA THR A 70 -5.45 -5.69 3.19
C THR A 70 -5.68 -6.98 2.42
N TRP A 71 -6.48 -6.98 1.35
CA TRP A 71 -6.71 -8.17 0.50
C TRP A 71 -5.41 -8.88 0.09
N PHE A 72 -4.40 -8.09 -0.28
CA PHE A 72 -3.07 -8.58 -0.63
C PHE A 72 -2.29 -9.22 0.54
N LEU A 73 -2.17 -8.53 1.69
CA LEU A 73 -1.38 -9.00 2.83
C LEU A 73 -2.08 -10.11 3.63
N THR A 74 -3.41 -10.15 3.57
CA THR A 74 -4.22 -11.14 4.28
C THR A 74 -4.69 -12.27 3.38
N GLY A 75 -4.27 -12.28 2.11
CA GLY A 75 -4.67 -13.31 1.14
C GLY A 75 -6.18 -13.57 1.10
N LEU A 76 -7.01 -12.60 1.51
CA LEU A 76 -8.45 -12.81 1.67
C LEU A 76 -9.05 -13.03 0.27
N PRO A 77 -9.80 -14.12 0.07
CA PRO A 77 -10.57 -14.28 -1.16
C PRO A 77 -11.51 -13.09 -1.35
N VAL A 78 -11.38 -12.41 -2.48
CA VAL A 78 -12.21 -11.27 -2.85
C VAL A 78 -13.25 -11.76 -3.85
N PRO A 79 -14.55 -11.64 -3.57
CA PRO A 79 -15.57 -11.99 -4.55
C PRO A 79 -15.40 -11.18 -5.83
N VAL A 80 -15.52 -11.82 -6.98
CA VAL A 80 -15.47 -11.14 -8.28
C VAL A 80 -16.51 -10.01 -8.34
N SER A 81 -17.69 -10.24 -7.74
CA SER A 81 -18.76 -9.24 -7.63
C SER A 81 -18.33 -7.95 -6.94
N VAL A 82 -17.39 -8.00 -5.99
CA VAL A 82 -16.83 -6.81 -5.34
C VAL A 82 -15.99 -6.01 -6.33
N LEU A 83 -15.08 -6.67 -7.05
CA LEU A 83 -14.20 -6.03 -8.03
C LEU A 83 -15.01 -5.40 -9.17
N THR A 84 -15.99 -6.12 -9.72
CA THR A 84 -16.88 -5.59 -10.77
C THR A 84 -17.68 -4.39 -10.27
N ALA A 85 -18.13 -4.38 -9.01
CA ALA A 85 -18.93 -3.30 -8.47
C ALA A 85 -18.11 -2.02 -8.20
N VAL A 86 -16.85 -2.15 -7.80
CA VAL A 86 -15.99 -0.99 -7.54
C VAL A 86 -15.27 -0.46 -8.78
N TRP A 87 -15.18 -1.24 -9.85
CA TRP A 87 -14.45 -0.86 -11.07
C TRP A 87 -14.85 0.47 -11.73
N PRO A 88 -16.14 0.88 -11.74
CA PRO A 88 -16.53 2.18 -12.28
C PRO A 88 -15.92 3.37 -11.53
N ASP A 89 -15.48 3.18 -10.28
CA ASP A 89 -14.78 4.20 -9.51
C ASP A 89 -13.30 4.26 -9.90
N GLU A 90 -12.88 5.41 -10.45
CA GLU A 90 -11.52 5.62 -10.92
C GLU A 90 -10.47 5.45 -9.81
N THR A 91 -10.81 5.74 -8.56
CA THR A 91 -9.90 5.61 -7.41
C THR A 91 -9.60 4.14 -7.13
N TRP A 92 -10.64 3.30 -7.16
CA TRP A 92 -10.49 1.85 -7.05
C TRP A 92 -9.73 1.27 -8.22
N ARG A 93 -10.15 1.63 -9.44
CA ARG A 93 -9.51 1.17 -10.67
C ARG A 93 -8.02 1.51 -10.70
N THR A 94 -7.63 2.70 -10.25
CA THR A 94 -6.22 3.13 -10.17
C THR A 94 -5.37 2.18 -9.32
N VAL A 95 -5.90 1.70 -8.19
CA VAL A 95 -5.18 0.79 -7.29
C VAL A 95 -5.19 -0.65 -7.80
N LEU A 96 -6.26 -1.06 -8.50
CA LEU A 96 -6.49 -2.44 -8.93
C LEU A 96 -5.91 -2.78 -10.30
N THR A 97 -5.82 -1.80 -11.20
CA THR A 97 -5.31 -2.02 -12.56
C THR A 97 -3.87 -2.53 -12.48
N ASP A 98 -3.58 -3.50 -13.34
CA ASP A 98 -2.28 -4.16 -13.48
C ASP A 98 -1.84 -4.99 -12.28
N LEU A 99 -2.70 -5.25 -11.29
CA LEU A 99 -2.42 -6.29 -10.30
C LEU A 99 -2.51 -7.66 -10.96
N VAL A 100 -1.56 -8.54 -10.66
CA VAL A 100 -1.73 -9.96 -10.95
C VAL A 100 -2.76 -10.50 -9.96
N ILE A 101 -3.81 -11.11 -10.47
CA ILE A 101 -4.87 -11.76 -9.69
C ILE A 101 -5.04 -13.21 -10.18
N THR A 102 -5.58 -14.06 -9.31
CA THR A 102 -5.83 -15.47 -9.64
C THR A 102 -7.08 -16.01 -8.96
N ASP A 103 -7.83 -16.90 -9.61
CA ASP A 103 -8.88 -17.72 -8.97
C ASP A 103 -8.38 -19.12 -8.57
N GLY A 104 -7.06 -19.36 -8.69
CA GLY A 104 -6.41 -20.66 -8.49
C GLY A 104 -6.30 -21.51 -9.74
N THR A 105 -6.99 -21.15 -10.84
CA THR A 105 -6.88 -21.81 -12.16
C THR A 105 -6.37 -20.82 -13.21
N ILE A 106 -6.95 -19.64 -13.25
CA ILE A 106 -6.61 -18.54 -14.14
C ILE A 106 -5.76 -17.54 -13.37
N THR A 107 -4.65 -17.08 -13.95
CA THR A 107 -3.78 -16.05 -13.39
C THR A 107 -3.45 -15.02 -14.47
N GLY A 108 -3.61 -13.74 -14.16
CA GLY A 108 -3.37 -12.68 -15.14
C GLY A 108 -3.29 -11.28 -14.53
N LEU A 109 -2.81 -10.32 -15.31
CA LEU A 109 -2.86 -8.90 -14.98
C LEU A 109 -4.29 -8.39 -15.19
N LEU A 110 -4.89 -7.80 -14.16
CA LEU A 110 -6.22 -7.19 -14.27
C LEU A 110 -6.19 -5.94 -15.14
N ARG A 111 -6.97 -5.93 -16.21
CA ARG A 111 -7.00 -4.82 -17.19
C ARG A 111 -8.34 -4.12 -17.27
N ASP A 112 -9.43 -4.86 -17.11
CA ASP A 112 -10.78 -4.30 -17.11
C ASP A 112 -11.72 -5.13 -16.24
N ALA A 113 -12.88 -4.59 -15.91
CA ALA A 113 -13.99 -5.35 -15.33
C ALA A 113 -15.32 -4.74 -15.80
N ASP A 114 -16.28 -5.61 -16.05
CA ASP A 114 -17.65 -5.21 -16.36
C ASP A 114 -18.63 -5.94 -15.43
N ASP A 115 -19.93 -5.83 -15.70
CA ASP A 115 -20.96 -6.43 -14.86
C ASP A 115 -20.90 -7.98 -14.82
N HIS A 116 -20.16 -8.61 -15.74
CA HIS A 116 -20.16 -10.06 -15.99
C HIS A 116 -18.81 -10.73 -15.76
N ALA A 117 -17.68 -10.02 -15.87
CA ALA A 117 -16.36 -10.64 -15.75
C ALA A 117 -15.27 -9.65 -15.33
N LEU A 118 -14.17 -10.22 -14.86
CA LEU A 118 -12.86 -9.57 -14.86
C LEU A 118 -12.15 -9.92 -16.15
N HIS A 119 -11.52 -8.94 -16.79
CA HIS A 119 -10.73 -9.10 -18.01
C HIS A 119 -9.25 -8.96 -17.68
N LEU A 120 -8.50 -10.01 -18.00
CA LEU A 120 -7.09 -10.12 -17.67
C LEU A 120 -6.26 -10.34 -18.93
N ILE A 121 -4.95 -10.14 -18.80
CA ILE A 121 -3.96 -10.56 -19.79
C ILE A 121 -2.97 -11.51 -19.10
N ASP A 122 -2.71 -12.68 -19.69
CA ASP A 122 -1.69 -13.61 -19.19
C ASP A 122 -0.26 -13.28 -19.67
N LEU A 123 0.70 -14.11 -19.30
CA LEU A 123 2.11 -13.97 -19.69
C LEU A 123 2.34 -14.11 -21.20
N ASP A 124 1.46 -14.83 -21.91
CA ASP A 124 1.51 -14.97 -23.36
C ASP A 124 0.90 -13.75 -24.09
N GLY A 125 0.31 -12.82 -23.33
CA GLY A 125 -0.37 -11.65 -23.86
C GLY A 125 -1.79 -11.93 -24.35
N GLU A 126 -2.34 -13.11 -24.05
CA GLU A 126 -3.70 -13.48 -24.43
C GLU A 126 -4.72 -12.87 -23.46
N SER A 127 -5.87 -12.46 -24.01
CA SER A 127 -6.97 -11.96 -23.20
C SER A 127 -7.76 -13.12 -22.61
N ILE A 128 -7.86 -13.17 -21.30
CA ILE A 128 -8.59 -14.20 -20.55
C ILE A 128 -9.55 -13.55 -19.56
N GLN A 129 -10.52 -14.33 -19.08
CA GLN A 129 -11.61 -13.81 -18.25
C GLN A 129 -11.89 -14.69 -17.05
N ILE A 130 -12.13 -14.06 -15.91
CA ILE A 130 -12.71 -14.71 -14.74
C ILE A 130 -14.18 -14.29 -14.68
N ILE A 131 -15.06 -15.26 -14.93
CA ILE A 131 -16.51 -15.01 -15.02
C ILE A 131 -17.09 -14.78 -13.64
N ARG A 132 -17.94 -13.75 -13.52
CA ARG A 132 -18.68 -13.47 -12.29
C ARG A 132 -19.74 -14.55 -12.06
N THR A 133 -19.62 -15.20 -10.91
CA THR A 133 -20.67 -16.03 -10.31
C THR A 133 -20.79 -15.67 -8.83
N ASP A 134 -21.81 -16.18 -8.13
CA ASP A 134 -22.00 -15.92 -6.70
C ASP A 134 -20.88 -16.52 -5.83
N GLU A 135 -20.19 -17.55 -6.33
CA GLU A 135 -19.09 -18.25 -5.64
C GLU A 135 -17.71 -17.82 -6.16
N ALA A 136 -17.64 -17.07 -7.26
CA ALA A 136 -16.38 -16.68 -7.88
C ALA A 136 -15.61 -15.72 -6.95
N THR A 137 -14.39 -16.13 -6.61
CA THR A 137 -13.46 -15.33 -5.81
C THR A 137 -12.10 -15.30 -6.48
N ILE A 138 -11.34 -14.24 -6.21
CA ILE A 138 -9.93 -14.14 -6.60
C ILE A 138 -9.07 -13.90 -5.36
N ASN A 139 -7.77 -14.12 -5.52
CA ASN A 139 -6.74 -13.67 -4.62
C ASN A 139 -5.77 -12.76 -5.36
N ILE A 140 -5.16 -11.83 -4.61
CA ILE A 140 -4.03 -11.04 -5.08
C ILE A 140 -2.77 -11.73 -4.55
N PRO A 141 -2.08 -12.60 -5.33
CA PRO A 141 -0.97 -13.40 -4.83
C PRO A 141 0.19 -12.52 -4.33
N HIS A 142 0.79 -12.95 -3.22
CA HIS A 142 2.03 -12.36 -2.73
C HIS A 142 3.19 -12.76 -3.65
N PRO A 143 4.12 -11.86 -4.01
CA PRO A 143 5.22 -12.17 -4.93
C PRO A 143 6.10 -13.33 -4.47
N VAL A 144 6.25 -13.55 -3.16
CA VAL A 144 7.03 -14.69 -2.64
C VAL A 144 6.41 -16.06 -2.94
N THR A 145 5.10 -16.11 -3.23
CA THR A 145 4.34 -17.31 -3.59
C THR A 145 3.79 -17.24 -5.01
N LEU A 146 4.13 -16.20 -5.78
CA LEU A 146 3.68 -16.04 -7.15
C LEU A 146 4.61 -16.85 -8.05
N ASP A 147 4.04 -17.84 -8.72
CA ASP A 147 4.73 -18.59 -9.77
C ASP A 147 5.14 -17.64 -10.90
N ASP A 148 6.28 -17.94 -11.54
CA ASP A 148 6.81 -17.18 -12.68
C ASP A 148 6.98 -15.67 -12.40
N LEU A 149 7.28 -15.29 -11.15
CA LEU A 149 7.45 -13.88 -10.75
C LEU A 149 8.45 -13.12 -11.63
N VAL A 150 9.52 -13.79 -12.09
CA VAL A 150 10.51 -13.17 -12.98
C VAL A 150 9.86 -12.81 -14.31
N ASP A 151 9.10 -13.72 -14.90
CA ASP A 151 8.42 -13.52 -16.18
C ASP A 151 7.34 -12.43 -16.05
N TRP A 152 6.58 -12.42 -14.95
CA TRP A 152 5.63 -11.34 -14.65
C TRP A 152 6.30 -9.97 -14.56
N ARG A 153 7.48 -9.88 -13.94
CA ARG A 153 8.24 -8.63 -13.84
C ARG A 153 8.74 -8.19 -15.21
N GLU A 154 9.28 -9.10 -16.00
CA GLU A 154 9.74 -8.81 -17.35
C GLU A 154 8.59 -8.33 -18.24
N PHE A 155 7.44 -9.02 -18.18
CA PHE A 155 6.24 -8.64 -18.91
C PHE A 155 5.71 -7.27 -18.49
N ALA A 156 5.67 -6.98 -17.17
CA ALA A 156 5.27 -5.67 -16.66
C ALA A 156 6.19 -4.54 -17.14
N VAL A 157 7.51 -4.77 -17.16
CA VAL A 157 8.48 -3.79 -17.73
C VAL A 157 8.23 -3.56 -19.21
N GLN A 158 8.02 -4.63 -19.99
CA GLN A 158 7.78 -4.53 -21.43
C GLN A 158 6.51 -3.73 -21.76
N LEU A 159 5.45 -3.88 -20.95
CA LEU A 159 4.20 -3.15 -21.10
C LEU A 159 4.22 -1.73 -20.49
N GLY A 160 5.30 -1.34 -19.82
CA GLY A 160 5.39 -0.05 -19.12
C GLY A 160 4.41 0.06 -17.95
N ILE A 161 4.11 -1.06 -17.29
CA ILE A 161 3.16 -1.15 -16.19
C ILE A 161 3.74 -0.54 -14.92
N HIS A 162 2.91 0.25 -14.23
CA HIS A 162 3.22 0.84 -12.93
C HIS A 162 2.10 0.55 -11.95
N GLN A 163 2.32 -0.40 -11.05
CA GLN A 163 1.32 -0.79 -10.05
C GLN A 163 1.27 0.24 -8.90
N ASN A 164 0.07 0.67 -8.53
CA ASN A 164 -0.15 1.55 -7.38
C ASN A 164 -0.06 0.80 -6.04
N LEU A 165 -0.24 -0.51 -6.06
CA LEU A 165 0.19 -1.42 -5.00
C LEU A 165 1.48 -2.09 -5.45
N ASP A 166 2.55 -1.94 -4.68
CA ASP A 166 3.83 -2.61 -4.94
C ASP A 166 3.69 -4.13 -4.72
N GLN A 167 3.24 -4.85 -5.76
CA GLN A 167 3.07 -6.30 -5.80
C GLN A 167 4.25 -6.97 -6.52
N LEU A 168 4.42 -6.74 -7.82
CA LEU A 168 5.44 -7.43 -8.63
C LEU A 168 6.85 -6.99 -8.24
N PHE A 169 7.09 -5.69 -8.10
CA PHE A 169 8.41 -5.14 -7.77
C PHE A 169 8.70 -5.06 -6.27
N ARG A 170 7.80 -5.62 -5.46
CA ARG A 170 7.96 -5.66 -4.03
C ARG A 170 9.23 -6.40 -3.66
N HIS A 171 9.97 -5.83 -2.72
CA HIS A 171 11.12 -6.50 -2.13
C HIS A 171 10.66 -7.79 -1.43
N THR A 172 11.22 -8.92 -1.86
CA THR A 172 10.97 -10.24 -1.30
C THR A 172 12.22 -10.77 -0.61
N VAL A 173 12.04 -11.39 0.56
CA VAL A 173 13.12 -12.02 1.31
C VAL A 173 12.77 -13.48 1.56
N ALA A 174 13.59 -14.38 1.02
CA ALA A 174 13.46 -15.81 1.24
C ALA A 174 13.78 -16.17 2.70
N LYS A 175 12.97 -17.05 3.29
CA LYS A 175 13.24 -17.62 4.62
C LYS A 175 14.48 -18.54 4.54
N PRO A 176 15.54 -18.31 5.34
CA PRO A 176 16.69 -19.20 5.38
C PRO A 176 16.34 -20.62 5.84
N ALA A 177 16.93 -21.63 5.18
CA ALA A 177 16.78 -23.03 5.57
C ALA A 177 17.58 -23.37 6.85
N ASP A 178 18.68 -22.67 7.10
CA ASP A 178 19.53 -22.85 8.28
C ASP A 178 18.93 -22.18 9.53
N GLU A 179 19.00 -22.85 10.68
CA GLU A 179 18.44 -22.37 11.94
C GLU A 179 19.18 -21.15 12.48
N GLN A 180 20.50 -21.15 12.40
CA GLN A 180 21.29 -20.04 12.91
C GLN A 180 21.07 -18.79 12.05
N ALA A 181 21.05 -18.93 10.73
CA ALA A 181 20.73 -17.84 9.81
C ALA A 181 19.35 -17.23 10.06
N ARG A 182 18.33 -18.05 10.41
CA ARG A 182 17.02 -17.52 10.82
C ARG A 182 17.13 -16.69 12.10
N LYS A 183 17.81 -17.20 13.13
CA LYS A 183 18.00 -16.48 14.40
C LYS A 183 18.76 -15.17 14.17
N ASP A 184 19.80 -15.17 13.36
CA ASP A 184 20.60 -13.99 13.06
C ASP A 184 19.75 -12.92 12.36
N ALA A 185 18.95 -13.31 11.36
CA ALA A 185 18.03 -12.41 10.67
C ALA A 185 17.03 -11.72 11.64
N LEU A 186 16.45 -12.47 12.59
CA LEU A 186 15.51 -11.90 13.56
C LEU A 186 16.16 -10.96 14.58
N ASN A 187 17.46 -11.12 14.84
CA ASN A 187 18.21 -10.31 15.79
C ASN A 187 19.04 -9.21 15.13
N THR A 188 19.07 -9.12 13.80
CA THR A 188 19.88 -8.18 13.02
C THR A 188 19.64 -6.73 13.41
N TYR A 189 18.40 -6.39 13.77
CA TYR A 189 17.97 -5.01 14.02
C TYR A 189 18.21 -4.53 15.45
N ARG A 190 18.75 -5.39 16.33
CA ARG A 190 19.00 -5.01 17.71
C ARG A 190 19.99 -3.86 17.77
N LYS A 191 19.76 -2.94 18.72
CA LYS A 191 20.61 -1.77 19.00
C LYS A 191 20.63 -0.72 17.88
N GLY A 192 19.77 -0.83 16.87
CA GLY A 192 19.52 0.29 15.96
C GLY A 192 18.88 1.41 16.75
N SER A 193 19.38 2.63 16.66
CA SER A 193 18.89 3.75 17.47
C SER A 193 18.35 4.87 16.61
N TYR A 194 17.34 5.56 17.11
CA TYR A 194 16.89 6.86 16.62
C TYR A 194 17.16 7.90 17.69
N GLU A 195 17.65 9.07 17.31
CA GLU A 195 17.78 10.22 18.23
C GLU A 195 16.44 10.63 18.85
N ARG A 196 15.34 10.46 18.10
CA ARG A 196 13.99 10.84 18.52
C ARG A 196 12.98 9.76 18.15
N ALA A 197 12.26 9.25 19.14
CA ALA A 197 11.21 8.25 18.96
C ALA A 197 10.11 8.74 18.00
N GLY A 198 9.78 10.03 18.03
CA GLY A 198 8.80 10.64 17.11
C GLY A 198 9.16 10.45 15.63
N HIS A 199 10.46 10.44 15.29
CA HIS A 199 10.90 10.20 13.90
C HIS A 199 10.68 8.74 13.50
N LEU A 200 11.00 7.79 14.37
CA LEU A 200 10.74 6.35 14.17
C LEU A 200 9.24 6.12 13.94
N ILE A 201 8.40 6.62 14.84
CA ILE A 201 6.95 6.43 14.79
C ILE A 201 6.35 7.10 13.55
N GLY A 202 6.75 8.33 13.24
CA GLY A 202 6.30 9.04 12.04
C GLY A 202 6.67 8.30 10.76
N ARG A 203 7.92 7.80 10.66
CA ARG A 203 8.39 6.99 9.53
C ARG A 203 7.59 5.71 9.36
N ALA A 204 7.41 4.94 10.45
CA ALA A 204 6.70 3.67 10.41
C ALA A 204 5.23 3.85 10.00
N ARG A 205 4.53 4.83 10.59
CA ARG A 205 3.15 5.15 10.21
C ARG A 205 3.03 5.66 8.78
N GLY A 206 3.99 6.48 8.33
CA GLY A 206 4.04 6.96 6.94
C GLY A 206 4.18 5.84 5.91
N ALA A 207 4.73 4.68 6.28
CA ALA A 207 4.77 3.48 5.44
C ALA A 207 3.52 2.59 5.56
N GLY A 208 2.58 2.94 6.45
CA GLY A 208 1.35 2.21 6.73
C GLY A 208 1.51 1.04 7.69
N PHE A 209 2.51 1.08 8.58
CA PHE A 209 2.65 0.13 9.69
C PHE A 209 1.95 0.66 10.95
N ALA A 210 1.48 -0.24 11.80
CA ALA A 210 1.10 0.12 13.16
C ALA A 210 2.38 0.42 13.96
N ALA A 211 2.37 1.48 14.76
CA ALA A 211 3.54 1.86 15.54
C ALA A 211 3.17 2.53 16.86
N SER A 212 3.85 2.09 17.93
CA SER A 212 3.80 2.60 19.29
C SER A 212 5.22 2.71 19.85
N PHE A 213 5.37 3.27 21.05
CA PHE A 213 6.66 3.32 21.74
C PHE A 213 7.20 1.94 22.17
N THR A 214 6.43 0.87 21.98
CA THR A 214 6.83 -0.50 22.31
C THR A 214 7.13 -1.37 21.09
N GLY A 215 6.68 -0.96 19.90
CA GLY A 215 6.91 -1.76 18.70
C GLY A 215 6.38 -1.14 17.41
N VAL A 216 6.88 -1.64 16.29
CA VAL A 216 6.32 -1.44 14.94
C VAL A 216 5.80 -2.78 14.46
N SER A 217 4.56 -2.83 13.99
CA SER A 217 3.90 -4.09 13.66
C SER A 217 3.06 -4.04 12.38
N LEU A 218 2.85 -5.24 11.84
CA LEU A 218 1.92 -5.53 10.76
C LEU A 218 1.27 -6.91 10.98
N ARG A 219 0.21 -7.18 10.23
CA ARG A 219 -0.50 -8.46 10.24
C ARG A 219 -0.48 -9.07 8.85
N VAL A 220 -0.21 -10.37 8.80
CA VAL A 220 -0.25 -11.20 7.59
C VAL A 220 -1.18 -12.37 7.87
N GLU A 221 -2.02 -12.74 6.92
CA GLU A 221 -2.69 -14.05 7.00
C GLU A 221 -1.93 -15.04 6.12
N GLU A 222 -1.59 -16.18 6.68
CA GLU A 222 -0.84 -17.20 5.98
C GLU A 222 -1.22 -18.59 6.46
N ALA A 223 -1.52 -19.49 5.52
CA ALA A 223 -1.99 -20.85 5.80
C ALA A 223 -3.19 -20.88 6.78
N GLY A 224 -4.14 -19.94 6.61
CA GLY A 224 -5.34 -19.84 7.44
C GLY A 224 -5.11 -19.31 8.87
N ARG A 225 -3.92 -18.74 9.15
CA ARG A 225 -3.57 -18.17 10.46
C ARG A 225 -3.24 -16.69 10.34
N SER A 226 -3.70 -15.92 11.32
CA SER A 226 -3.35 -14.51 11.47
C SER A 226 -2.02 -14.38 12.22
N VAL A 227 -0.95 -14.09 11.48
CA VAL A 227 0.39 -13.88 12.04
C VAL A 227 0.59 -12.39 12.32
N SER A 228 0.79 -12.05 13.58
CA SER A 228 1.22 -10.70 13.97
C SER A 228 2.73 -10.63 13.97
N VAL A 229 3.28 -9.65 13.27
CA VAL A 229 4.71 -9.42 13.14
C VAL A 229 5.07 -8.15 13.88
N GLU A 230 6.07 -8.18 14.75
CA GLU A 230 6.46 -7.04 15.57
C GLU A 230 7.99 -6.90 15.63
N LEU A 231 8.47 -5.72 15.23
CA LEU A 231 9.80 -5.24 15.57
C LEU A 231 9.70 -4.48 16.89
N ALA A 232 10.33 -5.01 17.95
CA ALA A 232 10.30 -4.38 19.26
C ALA A 232 10.96 -2.99 19.23
N VAL A 233 10.40 -2.05 19.99
CA VAL A 233 10.93 -0.71 20.18
C VAL A 233 10.97 -0.42 21.68
N THR A 234 12.02 0.23 22.14
CA THR A 234 12.10 0.78 23.51
C THR A 234 12.19 2.29 23.42
N ALA A 235 11.12 2.97 23.82
CA ALA A 235 11.02 4.43 23.89
C ALA A 235 9.98 4.84 24.95
N TYR A 236 10.04 6.09 25.42
CA TYR A 236 9.08 6.64 26.38
C TYR A 236 8.38 7.90 25.87
N LEU A 237 9.13 8.87 25.36
CA LEU A 237 8.60 10.15 24.84
C LEU A 237 9.04 10.43 23.40
N PRO A 238 8.26 11.20 22.61
CA PRO A 238 8.60 11.52 21.21
C PRO A 238 9.97 12.17 20.99
N GLU A 239 10.41 13.00 21.92
CA GLU A 239 11.67 13.75 21.89
C GLU A 239 12.87 12.97 22.40
N GLU A 240 12.66 11.83 23.06
CA GLU A 240 13.71 10.98 23.58
C GLU A 240 14.21 9.97 22.55
N PRO A 241 15.42 9.41 22.74
CA PRO A 241 15.91 8.33 21.90
C PRO A 241 15.00 7.11 21.91
N ALA A 242 15.05 6.35 20.82
CA ALA A 242 14.41 5.04 20.71
C ALA A 242 15.42 3.99 20.27
N GLU A 243 15.31 2.79 20.84
CA GLU A 243 16.13 1.63 20.45
C GLU A 243 15.27 0.54 19.82
N LEU A 244 15.79 -0.05 18.75
CA LEU A 244 15.21 -1.20 18.06
C LEU A 244 15.65 -2.50 18.76
N GLY A 245 14.69 -3.41 18.89
CA GLY A 245 14.86 -4.74 19.46
C GLY A 245 14.84 -5.84 18.40
N ALA A 246 14.39 -7.03 18.81
CA ALA A 246 14.25 -8.17 17.91
C ALA A 246 12.95 -8.08 17.10
N LEU A 247 12.99 -8.71 15.92
CA LEU A 247 11.80 -9.06 15.17
C LEU A 247 11.21 -10.36 15.74
N SER A 248 9.90 -10.35 15.98
CA SER A 248 9.16 -11.49 16.51
C SER A 248 7.85 -11.70 15.78
N PHE A 249 7.35 -12.93 15.86
CA PHE A 249 6.15 -13.39 15.17
C PHE A 249 5.26 -14.08 16.19
N THR A 250 3.96 -13.77 16.16
CA THR A 250 2.98 -14.38 17.07
C THR A 250 1.71 -14.81 16.35
N VAL A 251 1.07 -15.86 16.87
CA VAL A 251 -0.28 -16.31 16.50
C VAL A 251 -1.05 -16.47 17.80
N ASP A 252 -2.24 -15.87 17.89
CA ASP A 252 -3.08 -15.87 19.10
C ASP A 252 -2.32 -15.44 20.39
N GLY A 253 -1.35 -14.54 20.24
CA GLY A 253 -0.50 -14.04 21.32
C GLY A 253 0.68 -14.93 21.71
N ALA A 254 0.82 -16.13 21.13
CA ALA A 254 1.96 -17.02 21.36
C ALA A 254 3.06 -16.80 20.32
N HIS A 255 4.32 -16.78 20.76
CA HIS A 255 5.48 -16.68 19.85
C HIS A 255 5.61 -17.93 18.97
N LEU A 256 5.84 -17.71 17.68
CA LEU A 256 6.18 -18.77 16.74
C LEU A 256 7.66 -19.16 16.85
N ASP A 257 7.95 -20.45 16.68
CA ASP A 257 9.30 -20.90 16.37
C ASP A 257 9.71 -20.34 15.00
N PRO A 258 10.96 -19.85 14.81
CA PRO A 258 11.42 -19.39 13.51
C PRO A 258 11.22 -20.39 12.35
N ALA A 259 11.20 -21.69 12.63
CA ALA A 259 10.90 -22.72 11.64
C ALA A 259 9.45 -22.67 11.14
N ASP A 260 8.50 -22.30 12.00
CA ASP A 260 7.05 -22.33 11.74
C ASP A 260 6.50 -21.05 11.07
N ILE A 261 7.34 -20.03 10.93
CA ILE A 261 7.00 -18.79 10.22
C ILE A 261 6.88 -19.10 8.73
N GLY A 262 5.75 -18.81 8.09
CA GLY A 262 5.60 -19.01 6.65
C GLY A 262 6.36 -17.97 5.81
N PRO A 263 6.57 -18.24 4.51
CA PRO A 263 7.37 -17.39 3.64
C PRO A 263 6.81 -15.95 3.47
N ILE A 264 5.49 -15.77 3.46
CA ILE A 264 4.87 -14.43 3.32
C ILE A 264 5.12 -13.64 4.60
N ALA A 265 4.78 -14.19 5.76
CA ALA A 265 5.01 -13.51 7.04
C ALA A 265 6.50 -13.17 7.22
N TRP A 266 7.39 -14.11 6.92
CA TRP A 266 8.84 -13.90 6.95
C TRP A 266 9.26 -12.71 6.07
N SER A 267 8.90 -12.75 4.79
CA SER A 267 9.29 -11.72 3.82
C SER A 267 8.78 -10.35 4.24
N GLU A 268 7.52 -10.24 4.67
CA GLU A 268 6.92 -8.97 5.08
C GLU A 268 7.50 -8.44 6.39
N GLY A 269 7.80 -9.33 7.34
CA GLY A 269 8.45 -8.96 8.58
C GLY A 269 9.84 -8.40 8.39
N ILE A 270 10.66 -9.08 7.57
CA ILE A 270 11.99 -8.58 7.23
C ILE A 270 11.89 -7.25 6.47
N ARG A 271 11.01 -7.15 5.47
CA ARG A 271 10.82 -5.89 4.71
C ARG A 271 10.40 -4.72 5.60
N MET A 272 9.50 -4.94 6.56
CA MET A 272 9.14 -3.93 7.56
C MET A 272 10.34 -3.53 8.41
N ALA A 273 11.07 -4.52 8.92
CA ALA A 273 12.20 -4.28 9.80
C ALA A 273 13.35 -3.57 9.07
N ASP A 274 13.67 -3.95 7.83
CA ASP A 274 14.63 -3.26 6.96
C ASP A 274 14.23 -1.81 6.70
N PHE A 275 12.95 -1.55 6.42
CA PHE A 275 12.47 -0.18 6.20
C PHE A 275 12.65 0.70 7.44
N VAL A 276 12.34 0.17 8.62
CA VAL A 276 12.53 0.87 9.91
C VAL A 276 14.01 1.01 10.22
N TRP A 277 14.82 -0.04 10.03
CA TRP A 277 16.25 -0.02 10.26
C TRP A 277 16.99 0.99 9.37
N ALA A 278 16.59 1.11 8.11
CA ALA A 278 17.19 2.06 7.17
C ALA A 278 17.01 3.53 7.58
N GLY A 279 16.01 3.84 8.42
CA GLY A 279 15.79 5.20 8.94
C GLY A 279 16.53 5.53 10.25
N ARG A 280 17.27 4.57 10.82
CA ARG A 280 18.00 4.77 12.09
C ARG A 280 19.04 5.88 11.98
N THR A 281 19.39 6.48 13.10
CA THR A 281 20.53 7.39 13.20
C THR A 281 21.81 6.63 12.90
N VAL A 282 22.59 7.11 11.93
CA VAL A 282 23.95 6.63 11.65
C VAL A 282 24.90 7.63 12.28
N GLN A 283 25.75 7.17 13.21
CA GLN A 283 26.84 7.99 13.69
C GLN A 283 27.90 8.08 12.60
N GLU A 284 28.21 9.28 12.12
CA GLU A 284 29.38 9.49 11.28
C GLU A 284 30.62 9.20 12.14
N GLU A 285 31.37 8.16 11.78
CA GLU A 285 32.72 7.97 12.33
C GLU A 285 33.57 9.14 11.82
N ASN A 286 33.83 10.12 12.69
CA ASN A 286 34.85 11.13 12.44
C ASN A 286 36.19 10.42 12.22
N GLN A 287 36.59 10.29 10.95
CA GLN A 287 37.95 9.96 10.55
C GLN A 287 38.91 11.12 10.82
#